data_AF-A0A6A7BSD3-F1
#
_entry.id   AF-A0A6A7BSD3-F1
#
_cell.length_a   1.000
_cell.length_b   1.000
_cell.length_c   1.000
_cell.angle_alpha   90.00
_cell.angle_beta   90.00
_cell.angle_gamma   90.00
#
_symmetry.space_group_name_H-M   'P 1'
#
loop_
_entity.id
_entity.type
_entity.pdbx_description
1 polymer ?
#
loop_
_entity_poly.entity_id
_entity_poly.type
_entity_poly.pdbx_seq_one_letter_code
_entity_poly.pdbx_strand_id
1 'polypeptide(L)'
;MLSRHSLQLIRSLLPSIRAYSTSTTPSDSSTPKVKKTHSIAPAGLVLKGLNFQKNFQDPIAKENDEYPDWLWHTLDAKKETAEAGLGADEGDLYSKSKSQRKKAAAALLKRESMKSEAEKTSPREQTRDLPAGDGSLEEAVRAESSRRELTRDLRYKRRKEIRERNYLSKM
;
A
#
# COMPACT_ATOMS: atom_id res chain seq x y z
N MET A 1 23.60 57.89 29.84
CA MET A 1 22.34 58.28 29.16
C MET A 1 21.80 57.07 28.42
N LEU A 2 20.79 56.41 28.99
CA LEU A 2 20.03 55.35 28.32
C LEU A 2 19.06 56.01 27.34
N SER A 3 19.08 55.63 26.07
CA SER A 3 18.06 56.01 25.10
C SER A 3 17.56 54.80 24.32
N ARG A 4 16.24 54.65 24.36
CA ARG A 4 15.42 53.57 23.83
C ARG A 4 15.15 53.81 22.35
N HIS A 5 15.30 52.78 21.51
CA HIS A 5 14.67 52.71 20.18
C HIS A 5 14.18 51.25 20.01
N SER A 6 12.92 50.90 20.23
CA SER A 6 11.67 51.24 19.52
C SER A 6 11.53 50.61 18.12
N LEU A 7 10.82 49.47 18.08
CA LEU A 7 9.91 48.97 17.02
C LEU A 7 10.60 48.59 15.67
N GLN A 8 10.22 47.55 14.92
CA GLN A 8 8.90 47.06 14.54
C GLN A 8 8.94 45.59 14.07
N LEU A 9 7.81 44.90 14.29
CA LEU A 9 7.43 43.65 13.65
C LEU A 9 7.43 43.77 12.11
N ILE A 10 8.04 42.81 11.41
CA ILE A 10 7.79 42.61 9.97
C ILE A 10 6.89 41.38 9.82
N ARG A 11 5.61 41.69 9.57
CA ARG A 11 4.55 40.80 9.12
C ARG A 11 4.51 40.91 7.58
N SER A 12 4.90 39.86 6.86
CA SER A 12 4.68 39.79 5.40
C SER A 12 4.44 38.34 5.00
N LEU A 13 3.18 37.93 4.87
CA LEU A 13 2.39 37.86 3.64
C LEU A 13 2.66 36.56 2.86
N LEU A 14 1.78 35.59 3.08
CA LEU A 14 1.55 34.44 2.21
C LEU A 14 1.00 34.94 0.85
N PRO A 15 1.51 34.48 -0.30
CA PRO A 15 0.79 34.59 -1.55
C PRO A 15 -0.23 33.45 -1.66
N SER A 16 -1.50 33.84 -1.56
CA SER A 16 -2.63 33.07 -2.09
C SER A 16 -2.53 33.07 -3.61
N ILE A 17 -2.27 31.91 -4.20
CA ILE A 17 -2.42 31.70 -5.65
C ILE A 17 -3.45 30.60 -5.85
N ARG A 18 -4.66 31.05 -6.16
CA ARG A 18 -5.73 30.28 -6.76
C ARG A 18 -5.45 30.21 -8.26
N ALA A 19 -5.12 29.03 -8.78
CA ALA A 19 -5.07 28.79 -10.22
C ALA A 19 -6.24 27.90 -10.63
N TYR A 20 -7.07 28.42 -11.52
CA TYR A 20 -8.14 27.71 -12.20
C TYR A 20 -7.59 26.87 -13.36
N SER A 21 -8.28 25.76 -13.64
CA SER A 21 -8.05 24.84 -14.75
C SER A 21 -7.90 25.52 -16.11
N THR A 22 -7.00 24.98 -16.94
CA THR A 22 -7.14 24.98 -18.40
C THR A 22 -7.05 23.54 -18.90
N SER A 23 -7.85 23.25 -19.91
CA SER A 23 -8.13 21.94 -20.48
C SER A 23 -7.15 21.55 -21.60
N THR A 24 -7.11 20.24 -21.84
CA THR A 24 -6.90 19.55 -23.14
C THR A 24 -5.53 19.63 -23.84
N THR A 25 -4.79 18.53 -23.77
CA THR A 25 -4.27 17.79 -24.96
C THR A 25 -4.25 16.28 -24.67
N PRO A 26 -4.88 15.41 -25.48
CA PRO A 26 -4.82 13.97 -25.30
C PRO A 26 -3.53 13.41 -25.92
N SER A 27 -2.64 12.90 -25.07
CA SER A 27 -1.51 12.04 -25.48
C SER A 27 -1.99 10.59 -25.39
N ASP A 28 -2.31 10.01 -26.53
CA ASP A 28 -2.62 8.59 -26.69
C ASP A 28 -1.34 7.77 -26.43
N SER A 29 -1.18 7.27 -25.20
CA SER A 29 -0.18 6.25 -24.88
C SER A 29 -0.93 4.98 -24.50
N SER A 30 -1.02 4.06 -25.46
CA SER A 30 -1.62 2.74 -25.30
C SER A 30 -0.80 1.89 -24.32
N THR A 31 -1.10 1.98 -23.04
CA THR A 31 -0.66 1.01 -22.04
C THR A 31 -1.60 -0.21 -22.11
N PRO A 32 -1.08 -1.44 -21.90
CA PRO A 32 -1.89 -2.64 -21.99
C PRO A 32 -2.98 -2.56 -20.92
N LYS A 33 -4.25 -2.58 -21.36
CA LYS A 33 -5.44 -2.59 -20.52
C LYS A 33 -5.33 -3.73 -19.51
N VAL A 34 -4.85 -3.40 -18.31
CA VAL A 34 -5.00 -4.24 -17.13
C VAL A 34 -6.49 -4.51 -17.01
N LYS A 35 -6.88 -5.78 -16.99
CA LYS A 35 -8.27 -6.21 -16.90
C LYS A 35 -8.86 -5.61 -15.62
N LYS A 36 -9.54 -4.46 -15.75
CA LYS A 36 -10.16 -3.75 -14.62
C LYS A 36 -11.08 -4.75 -13.94
N THR A 37 -10.73 -5.07 -12.70
CA THR A 37 -11.49 -6.00 -11.86
C THR A 37 -12.94 -5.53 -11.83
N HIS A 38 -13.86 -6.37 -12.28
CA HIS A 38 -15.27 -6.01 -12.41
C HIS A 38 -15.80 -5.55 -11.05
N SER A 39 -16.21 -4.29 -10.97
CA SER A 39 -16.95 -3.78 -9.81
C SER A 39 -18.26 -4.55 -9.67
N ILE A 40 -18.67 -4.76 -8.42
CA ILE A 40 -19.95 -5.39 -8.09
C ILE A 40 -21.12 -4.40 -8.23
N ALA A 41 -20.85 -3.10 -8.07
CA ALA A 41 -21.84 -2.04 -8.21
C ALA A 41 -21.81 -1.49 -9.65
N PRO A 42 -22.86 -1.71 -10.45
CA PRO A 42 -22.96 -1.11 -11.78
C PRO A 42 -23.17 0.41 -11.70
N ALA A 43 -22.81 1.11 -12.78
CA ALA A 43 -23.07 2.54 -12.91
C ALA A 43 -24.58 2.83 -12.75
N GLY A 44 -24.91 3.90 -12.02
CA GLY A 44 -26.29 4.29 -11.73
C GLY A 44 -26.86 3.69 -10.44
N LEU A 45 -26.15 2.80 -9.73
CA LEU A 45 -26.61 2.26 -8.46
C LEU A 45 -26.57 3.34 -7.36
N VAL A 46 -27.72 3.61 -6.73
CA VAL A 46 -27.79 4.51 -5.56
C VAL A 46 -27.19 3.81 -4.34
N LEU A 47 -26.13 4.38 -3.78
CA LEU A 47 -25.45 3.85 -2.61
C LEU A 47 -26.16 4.31 -1.34
N LYS A 48 -27.13 3.49 -0.89
CA LYS A 48 -28.01 3.81 0.24
C LYS A 48 -27.24 3.96 1.55
N GLY A 49 -27.60 4.97 2.33
CA GLY A 49 -27.13 5.13 3.72
C GLY A 49 -25.71 5.69 3.85
N LEU A 50 -25.18 6.31 2.79
CA LEU A 50 -23.92 7.07 2.86
C LEU A 50 -24.16 8.53 3.23
N ASN A 51 -25.28 9.11 2.80
CA ASN A 51 -25.57 10.49 3.12
C ASN A 51 -26.16 10.62 4.54
N PHE A 52 -25.58 11.52 5.33
CA PHE A 52 -26.06 11.88 6.68
C PHE A 52 -26.70 13.28 6.73
N GLN A 53 -26.70 14.03 5.62
CA GLN A 53 -27.23 15.39 5.55
C GLN A 53 -28.68 15.39 5.06
N LYS A 54 -29.55 16.16 5.75
CA LYS A 54 -31.01 16.13 5.54
C LYS A 54 -31.51 16.60 4.17
N ASN A 55 -30.72 17.41 3.45
CA ASN A 55 -31.12 18.02 2.18
C ASN A 55 -30.31 17.49 0.97
N PHE A 56 -29.56 16.41 1.17
CA PHE A 56 -28.76 15.80 0.12
C PHE A 56 -29.32 14.43 -0.25
N GLN A 57 -29.02 14.01 -1.47
CA GLN A 57 -29.37 12.68 -1.94
C GLN A 57 -28.19 11.73 -1.73
N ASP A 58 -28.48 10.45 -1.55
CA ASP A 58 -27.45 9.40 -1.55
C ASP A 58 -26.65 9.42 -2.87
N PRO A 59 -25.32 9.25 -2.82
CA PRO A 59 -24.48 9.30 -4.00
C PRO A 59 -24.79 8.12 -4.94
N ILE A 60 -24.72 8.40 -6.24
CA ILE A 60 -24.92 7.42 -7.30
C ILE A 60 -23.56 6.90 -7.75
N ALA A 61 -23.42 5.58 -7.88
CA ALA A 61 -22.22 4.93 -8.40
C ALA A 61 -21.96 5.38 -9.85
N LYS A 62 -20.73 5.83 -10.11
CA LYS A 62 -20.27 6.23 -11.44
C LYS A 62 -19.75 5.03 -12.22
N GLU A 63 -19.36 5.24 -13.47
CA GLU A 63 -18.66 4.21 -14.24
C GLU A 63 -17.28 3.90 -13.65
N ASN A 64 -16.81 2.67 -13.81
CA ASN A 64 -15.53 2.20 -13.26
C ASN A 64 -14.33 3.02 -13.75
N ASP A 65 -14.43 3.61 -14.94
CA ASP A 65 -13.38 4.37 -15.58
C ASP A 65 -13.26 5.81 -15.05
N GLU A 66 -14.31 6.32 -14.39
CA GLU A 66 -14.30 7.64 -13.76
C GLU A 66 -13.68 7.60 -12.36
N TYR A 67 -13.55 6.40 -11.77
CA TYR A 67 -12.86 6.24 -10.50
C TYR A 67 -11.34 6.17 -10.70
N PRO A 68 -10.56 6.76 -9.78
CA PRO A 68 -9.11 6.75 -9.88
C PRO A 68 -8.54 5.33 -9.71
N ASP A 69 -7.44 5.05 -10.43
CA ASP A 69 -6.86 3.69 -10.53
C ASP A 69 -6.46 3.09 -9.18
N TRP A 70 -6.04 3.90 -8.20
CA TRP A 70 -5.63 3.41 -6.89
C TRP A 70 -6.75 2.65 -6.16
N LEU A 71 -8.03 2.93 -6.46
CA LEU A 71 -9.18 2.25 -5.86
C LEU A 71 -9.12 0.74 -6.09
N TRP A 72 -8.75 0.33 -7.30
CA TRP A 72 -8.72 -1.07 -7.71
C TRP A 72 -7.57 -1.85 -7.06
N HIS A 73 -6.52 -1.15 -6.62
CA HIS A 73 -5.35 -1.72 -5.94
C HIS A 73 -5.48 -1.77 -4.41
N THR A 74 -6.53 -1.17 -3.83
CA THR A 74 -6.71 -1.12 -2.37
C THR A 74 -6.83 -2.51 -1.72
N LEU A 75 -7.46 -3.46 -2.41
CA LEU A 75 -7.66 -4.82 -1.92
C LEU A 75 -6.42 -5.70 -2.05
N ASP A 76 -5.42 -5.30 -2.83
CA ASP A 76 -4.21 -6.10 -3.04
C ASP A 76 -3.40 -6.20 -1.74
N ALA A 77 -3.40 -5.15 -0.91
CA ALA A 77 -2.78 -5.21 0.42
C ALA A 77 -3.41 -6.30 1.33
N LYS A 78 -4.71 -6.58 1.18
CA LYS A 78 -5.40 -7.64 1.93
C LYS A 78 -5.04 -9.03 1.37
N LYS A 79 -4.91 -9.15 0.04
CA LYS A 79 -4.45 -10.38 -0.61
C LYS A 79 -3.02 -10.70 -0.23
N GLU A 80 -2.10 -9.73 -0.23
CA GLU A 80 -0.72 -9.93 0.22
C GLU A 80 -0.66 -10.47 1.65
N THR A 81 -1.48 -9.96 2.57
CA THR A 81 -1.54 -10.52 3.93
C THR A 81 -2.15 -11.92 4.00
N ALA A 82 -3.01 -12.28 3.05
CA ALA A 82 -3.62 -13.61 2.97
C ALA A 82 -2.69 -14.64 2.29
N GLU A 83 -1.94 -14.22 1.26
CA GLU A 83 -1.01 -15.03 0.49
C GLU A 83 0.37 -15.16 1.17
N ALA A 84 0.82 -14.17 1.94
CA ALA A 84 2.09 -14.20 2.68
C ALA A 84 2.08 -15.14 3.91
N GLY A 85 1.13 -16.07 3.99
CA GLY A 85 1.26 -17.27 4.83
C GLY A 85 1.14 -17.03 6.33
N LEU A 86 0.03 -16.43 6.79
CA LEU A 86 -0.28 -16.37 8.23
C LEU A 86 -1.74 -16.62 8.58
N GLY A 87 -2.55 -17.24 7.71
CA GLY A 87 -3.92 -17.56 8.14
C GLY A 87 -4.79 -18.43 7.25
N ALA A 88 -4.60 -18.44 5.93
CA ALA A 88 -5.50 -19.19 5.06
C ALA A 88 -5.04 -20.64 4.82
N ASP A 89 -3.76 -20.85 4.50
CA ASP A 89 -3.28 -22.18 4.08
C ASP A 89 -2.59 -22.97 5.20
N GLU A 90 -1.90 -22.29 6.13
CA GLU A 90 -1.15 -22.93 7.21
C GLU A 90 -2.06 -23.41 8.36
N GLY A 91 -3.14 -22.65 8.65
CA GLY A 91 -4.17 -23.03 9.61
C GLY A 91 -5.10 -24.15 9.13
N ASP A 92 -5.11 -24.44 7.83
CA ASP A 92 -5.93 -25.49 7.22
C ASP A 92 -5.14 -26.81 7.01
N LEU A 93 -3.83 -26.84 7.27
CA LEU A 93 -3.06 -28.08 7.14
C LEU A 93 -3.54 -29.19 8.09
N TYR A 94 -4.13 -28.83 9.24
CA TYR A 94 -4.60 -29.79 10.23
C TYR A 94 -6.08 -30.21 10.03
N SER A 95 -6.90 -29.38 9.38
CA SER A 95 -8.30 -29.69 9.04
C SER A 95 -8.45 -30.46 7.72
N LYS A 96 -7.39 -30.52 6.91
CA LYS A 96 -7.32 -31.29 5.66
C LYS A 96 -7.17 -32.80 5.93
N SER A 97 -7.80 -33.63 5.09
CA SER A 97 -7.70 -35.10 5.17
C SER A 97 -6.24 -35.59 5.06
N LYS A 98 -5.93 -36.79 5.59
CA LYS A 98 -4.57 -37.39 5.54
C LYS A 98 -3.97 -37.39 4.13
N SER A 99 -4.80 -37.65 3.11
CA SER A 99 -4.38 -37.66 1.71
C SER A 99 -4.03 -36.27 1.18
N GLN A 100 -4.78 -35.25 1.58
CA GLN A 100 -4.54 -33.87 1.18
C GLN A 100 -3.27 -33.31 1.82
N ARG A 101 -2.97 -33.68 3.07
CA ARG A 101 -1.68 -33.37 3.71
C ARG A 101 -0.50 -33.99 2.96
N LYS A 102 -0.59 -35.26 2.57
CA LYS A 102 0.46 -35.93 1.77
C LYS A 102 0.67 -35.26 0.41
N LYS A 103 -0.43 -34.92 -0.29
CA LYS A 103 -0.37 -34.23 -1.58
C LYS A 103 0.24 -32.84 -1.45
N ALA A 104 -0.13 -32.08 -0.41
CA ALA A 104 0.46 -30.78 -0.11
C ALA A 104 1.95 -30.90 0.21
N ALA A 105 2.35 -31.85 1.05
CA ALA A 105 3.77 -32.09 1.38
C ALA A 105 4.60 -32.47 0.14
N ALA A 106 4.08 -33.36 -0.72
CA ALA A 106 4.75 -33.71 -1.98
C ALA A 106 4.86 -32.51 -2.94
N ALA A 107 3.85 -31.65 -2.99
CA ALA A 107 3.88 -30.41 -3.78
C ALA A 107 4.89 -29.39 -3.24
N LEU A 108 5.02 -29.28 -1.91
CA LEU A 108 6.02 -28.42 -1.26
C LEU A 108 7.45 -28.92 -1.56
N LEU A 109 7.73 -30.20 -1.39
CA LEU A 109 9.04 -30.79 -1.70
C LEU A 109 9.42 -30.58 -3.18
N LYS A 110 8.46 -30.75 -4.10
CA LYS A 110 8.67 -30.48 -5.54
C LYS A 110 8.92 -28.99 -5.81
N ARG A 111 8.25 -28.09 -5.07
CA ARG A 111 8.46 -26.65 -5.19
C ARG A 111 9.82 -26.25 -4.62
N GLU A 112 10.23 -26.85 -3.52
CA GLU A 112 11.55 -26.67 -2.89
C GLU A 112 12.67 -27.16 -3.81
N SER A 113 12.54 -28.34 -4.42
CA SER A 113 13.54 -28.86 -5.37
C SER A 113 13.69 -27.99 -6.63
N MET A 114 12.65 -27.26 -7.01
CA MET A 114 12.67 -26.34 -8.16
C MET A 114 13.03 -24.90 -7.77
N LYS A 115 12.99 -24.56 -6.48
CA LYS A 115 13.33 -23.23 -6.00
C LYS A 115 14.84 -23.15 -5.95
N SER A 116 15.43 -22.32 -6.82
CA SER A 116 16.85 -21.99 -6.74
C SER A 116 17.19 -21.58 -5.30
N GLU A 117 18.22 -22.20 -4.73
CA GLU A 117 18.63 -22.12 -3.31
C GLU A 117 19.07 -20.72 -2.84
N ALA A 118 18.96 -19.71 -3.70
CA ALA A 118 19.18 -18.31 -3.33
C ALA A 118 18.11 -17.88 -2.30
N GLU A 119 18.48 -17.94 -1.03
CA GLU A 119 17.70 -17.45 0.09
C GLU A 119 17.35 -15.98 -0.16
N LYS A 120 16.05 -15.69 -0.22
CA LYS A 120 15.54 -14.31 -0.31
C LYS A 120 15.71 -13.67 1.06
N THR A 121 16.90 -13.16 1.33
CA THR A 121 17.19 -12.40 2.55
C THR A 121 16.26 -11.19 2.63
N SER A 122 15.69 -10.94 3.81
CA SER A 122 14.82 -9.78 4.01
C SER A 122 15.64 -8.50 3.76
N PRO A 123 15.04 -7.42 3.21
CA PRO A 123 15.72 -6.13 3.04
C PRO A 123 16.43 -5.60 4.30
N ARG A 124 16.00 -6.02 5.50
CA ARG A 124 16.62 -5.65 6.78
C ARG A 124 17.93 -6.37 7.09
N GLU A 125 18.11 -7.58 6.58
CA GLU A 125 19.29 -8.42 6.83
C GLU A 125 20.41 -8.10 5.84
N GLN A 126 20.09 -7.35 4.79
CA GLN A 126 21.02 -6.92 3.78
C GLN A 126 21.85 -5.74 4.31
N THR A 127 23.17 -5.83 4.17
CA THR A 127 24.12 -4.75 4.48
C THR A 127 24.46 -3.90 3.25
N ARG A 128 23.78 -4.13 2.13
CA ARG A 128 23.98 -3.35 0.91
C ARG A 128 23.39 -1.95 1.09
N ASP A 129 24.09 -0.96 0.55
CA ASP A 129 23.63 0.41 0.60
C ASP A 129 22.31 0.59 -0.15
N LEU A 130 21.47 1.44 0.42
CA LEU A 130 20.25 1.87 -0.23
C LEU A 130 20.60 2.81 -1.40
N PRO A 131 19.80 2.79 -2.48
CA PRO A 131 20.03 3.72 -3.59
C PRO A 131 19.93 5.17 -3.10
N ALA A 132 21.00 5.95 -3.30
CA ALA A 132 21.10 7.35 -2.88
C ALA A 132 20.51 8.32 -3.92
N GLY A 133 20.51 7.93 -5.20
CA GLY A 133 20.00 8.69 -6.33
C GLY A 133 21.02 9.71 -6.85
N ASP A 134 21.17 9.79 -8.16
CA ASP A 134 22.17 10.62 -8.84
C ASP A 134 21.61 12.02 -9.18
N GLY A 135 20.48 12.39 -8.53
CA GLY A 135 19.75 13.64 -8.74
C GLY A 135 18.61 13.57 -9.76
N SER A 136 18.43 12.43 -10.44
CA SER A 136 17.29 12.19 -11.34
C SER A 136 15.98 11.96 -10.59
N LEU A 137 14.84 12.37 -11.16
CA LEU A 137 13.51 12.15 -10.57
C LEU A 137 13.20 10.66 -10.40
N GLU A 138 13.50 9.84 -11.41
CA GLU A 138 13.19 8.40 -11.37
C GLU A 138 13.96 7.68 -10.28
N GLU A 139 15.22 8.06 -10.09
CA GLU A 139 16.07 7.50 -9.06
C GLU A 139 15.69 8.00 -7.66
N ALA A 140 15.24 9.25 -7.54
CA ALA A 140 14.70 9.76 -6.29
C ALA A 140 13.46 8.96 -5.86
N VAL A 141 12.56 8.63 -6.81
CA VAL A 141 11.38 7.78 -6.56
C VAL A 141 11.80 6.36 -6.15
N ARG A 142 12.80 5.77 -6.82
CA ARG A 142 13.35 4.44 -6.48
C ARG A 142 14.01 4.42 -5.10
N ALA A 143 14.79 5.44 -4.80
CA ALA A 143 15.43 5.64 -3.51
C ALA A 143 14.38 5.75 -2.39
N GLU A 144 13.31 6.50 -2.63
CA GLU A 144 12.21 6.62 -1.69
C GLU A 144 11.46 5.29 -1.51
N SER A 145 11.17 4.54 -2.58
CA SER A 145 10.48 3.26 -2.47
C SER A 145 11.30 2.24 -1.66
N SER A 146 12.61 2.11 -1.92
CA SER A 146 13.49 1.21 -1.16
C SER A 146 13.57 1.58 0.32
N ARG A 147 13.64 2.88 0.66
CA ARG A 147 13.59 3.35 2.06
C ARG A 147 12.25 3.03 2.73
N ARG A 148 11.14 3.22 2.01
CA ARG A 148 9.78 2.90 2.50
C ARG A 148 9.62 1.40 2.74
N GLU A 149 10.15 0.56 1.86
CA GLU A 149 10.16 -0.89 2.00
C GLU A 149 10.90 -1.31 3.28
N LEU A 150 12.15 -0.85 3.48
CA LEU A 150 12.92 -1.12 4.70
C LEU A 150 12.15 -0.71 5.96
N THR A 151 11.56 0.49 5.96
CA THR A 151 10.78 1.01 7.09
C THR A 151 9.55 0.15 7.39
N ARG A 152 8.82 -0.29 6.35
CA ARG A 152 7.66 -1.19 6.48
C ARG A 152 8.07 -2.50 7.13
N ASP A 153 9.20 -3.03 6.70
CA ASP A 153 9.79 -4.27 7.15
C ASP A 153 10.24 -4.22 8.61
N LEU A 154 10.91 -3.13 9.03
CA LEU A 154 11.28 -2.89 10.44
C LEU A 154 10.04 -2.78 11.32
N ARG A 155 9.01 -2.07 10.84
CA ARG A 155 7.74 -1.94 11.56
C ARG A 155 7.05 -3.29 11.71
N TYR A 156 7.14 -4.16 10.71
CA TYR A 156 6.61 -5.52 10.79
C TYR A 156 7.33 -6.34 11.87
N LYS A 157 8.67 -6.35 11.89
CA LYS A 157 9.48 -7.02 12.93
C LYS A 157 9.10 -6.54 14.33
N ARG A 158 9.08 -5.22 14.52
CA ARG A 158 8.74 -4.61 15.81
C ARG A 158 7.35 -5.01 16.30
N ARG A 159 6.35 -5.06 15.41
CA ARG A 159 5.01 -5.53 15.75
C ARG A 159 4.98 -7.02 16.10
N LYS A 160 5.79 -7.86 15.43
CA LYS A 160 5.93 -9.28 15.77
C LYS A 160 6.55 -9.45 17.16
N GLU A 161 7.65 -8.76 17.45
CA GLU A 161 8.33 -8.77 18.75
C GLU A 161 7.41 -8.29 19.88
N ILE A 162 6.64 -7.21 19.65
CA ILE A 162 5.66 -6.73 20.64
C ILE A 162 4.59 -7.79 20.89
N ARG A 163 4.05 -8.43 19.83
CA ARG A 163 3.05 -9.50 19.98
C ARG A 163 3.59 -10.69 20.76
N GLU A 164 4.80 -11.15 20.42
CA GLU A 164 5.47 -12.25 21.10
C GLU A 164 5.76 -11.92 22.56
N ARG A 165 6.34 -10.75 22.85
CA ARG A 165 6.60 -10.29 24.22
C ARG A 165 5.30 -10.19 25.03
N ASN A 166 4.24 -9.64 24.44
CA ASN A 166 2.94 -9.54 25.10
C ASN A 166 2.31 -10.91 25.35
N TYR A 167 2.56 -11.89 24.48
CA TYR A 167 2.10 -13.26 24.64
C TYR A 167 2.88 -13.96 25.76
N LEU A 168 4.22 -13.96 25.69
CA LEU A 168 5.07 -14.57 26.72
C LEU A 168 4.90 -13.92 28.08
N SER A 169 4.68 -12.60 28.14
CA SER A 169 4.44 -11.89 29.40
C SER A 169 3.08 -12.19 30.04
N LYS A 170 2.12 -12.77 29.29
CA LYS A 170 0.77 -13.10 29.75
C LYS A 170 0.55 -14.60 29.94
N MET A 171 1.55 -15.42 29.62
CA MET A 171 1.62 -16.85 29.93
C MET A 171 2.32 -17.04 31.27
#